data_AF-A0A9D8XAZ7-F1
#
_entry.id   AF-A0A9D8XAZ7-F1
#
_cell.length_a   1.000
_cell.length_b   1.000
_cell.length_c   1.000
_cell.angle_alpha   90.00
_cell.angle_beta   90.00
_cell.angle_gamma   90.00
#
_symmetry.space_group_name_H-M   'P 1'
#
loop_
_entity.id
_entity.type
_entity.pdbx_description
1 polymer ?
#
loop_
_entity_poly.entity_id
_entity_poly.type
_entity_poly.pdbx_seq_one_letter_code
_entity_poly.pdbx_strand_id
1 'polypeptide(L)'
;MNEKVQTAEWIRQECEYLADVLTAKHENYGKSAFQEPALTPGMDPETAMMVRLSDKIARLRSLQGGEPDKVGESKLDTLLDMAGYAVLLRVYSRIQKETP
;
A
#
# COMPACT_ATOMS: atom_id res chain seq x y z
N MET A 1 19.03 -22.94 -12.41
CA MET A 1 19.07 -22.14 -11.18
C MET A 1 18.23 -22.86 -10.13
N ASN A 2 18.64 -22.93 -8.87
CA ASN A 2 17.88 -23.62 -7.81
C ASN A 2 16.57 -22.85 -7.54
N GLU A 3 15.42 -23.54 -7.50
CA GLU A 3 14.09 -22.96 -7.30
C GLU A 3 14.03 -22.07 -6.05
N LYS A 4 14.66 -22.47 -4.93
CA LYS A 4 14.73 -21.64 -3.72
C LYS A 4 15.47 -20.32 -3.92
N VAL A 5 16.54 -20.36 -4.71
CA VAL A 5 17.34 -19.16 -5.05
C VAL A 5 16.53 -18.22 -5.95
N GLN A 6 15.74 -18.79 -6.86
CA GLN A 6 14.88 -18.03 -7.78
C GLN A 6 13.72 -17.34 -7.04
N THR A 7 13.02 -18.05 -6.15
CA THR A 7 11.92 -17.46 -5.36
C THR A 7 12.40 -16.33 -4.46
N ALA A 8 13.56 -16.48 -3.82
CA ALA A 8 14.14 -15.43 -2.98
C ALA A 8 14.46 -14.17 -3.79
N GLU A 9 14.91 -14.33 -5.04
CA GLU A 9 15.20 -13.21 -5.93
C GLU A 9 13.92 -12.48 -6.36
N TRP A 10 12.86 -13.22 -6.71
CA TRP A 10 11.56 -12.61 -7.01
C TRP A 10 10.99 -11.83 -5.83
N ILE A 11 11.09 -12.36 -4.61
CA ILE A 11 10.65 -11.63 -3.41
C ILE A 11 11.40 -10.31 -3.26
N ARG A 12 12.72 -10.29 -3.51
CA ARG A 12 13.49 -9.03 -3.46
C ARG A 12 13.03 -8.05 -4.52
N GLN A 13 12.87 -8.50 -5.76
CA GLN A 13 12.42 -7.66 -6.86
C GLN A 13 11.05 -7.02 -6.56
N GLU A 14 10.11 -7.77 -5.99
CA GLU A 14 8.80 -7.23 -5.57
C GLU A 14 8.95 -6.19 -4.45
N CYS A 15 9.84 -6.43 -3.48
CA CYS A 15 10.09 -5.47 -2.40
C CYS A 15 10.76 -4.17 -2.90
N GLU A 16 11.72 -4.30 -3.81
CA GLU A 16 12.41 -3.17 -4.44
C GLU A 16 11.45 -2.35 -5.29
N TYR A 17 10.64 -3.03 -6.12
CA TYR A 17 9.59 -2.37 -6.89
C TYR A 17 8.58 -1.64 -6.01
N LEU A 18 8.14 -2.25 -4.91
CA LEU A 18 7.25 -1.58 -3.95
C LEU A 18 7.92 -0.34 -3.34
N ALA A 19 9.20 -0.43 -2.98
CA ALA A 19 9.95 0.69 -2.45
C ALA A 19 9.97 1.87 -3.45
N ASP A 20 10.28 1.59 -4.73
CA ASP A 20 10.30 2.59 -5.80
C ASP A 20 8.92 3.24 -6.01
N VAL A 21 7.84 2.45 -5.98
CA VAL A 21 6.48 2.97 -6.11
C VAL A 21 6.14 3.91 -4.95
N LEU A 22 6.47 3.53 -3.72
CA LEU A 22 6.16 4.33 -2.53
C LEU A 22 6.99 5.61 -2.46
N THR A 23 8.28 5.57 -2.80
CA THR A 23 9.15 6.75 -2.84
C THR A 23 8.72 7.70 -3.94
N ALA A 24 8.44 7.22 -5.15
CA ALA A 24 7.92 8.05 -6.23
C ALA A 24 6.58 8.72 -5.87
N LYS A 25 5.66 8.00 -5.21
CA LYS A 25 4.41 8.59 -4.69
C LYS A 25 4.71 9.66 -3.63
N HIS A 26 5.65 9.41 -2.73
CA HIS A 26 6.03 10.37 -1.70
C HIS A 26 6.66 11.65 -2.30
N GLU A 27 7.48 11.53 -3.34
CA GLU A 27 8.04 12.69 -4.05
C GLU A 27 6.95 13.51 -4.75
N ASN A 28 5.96 12.86 -5.36
CA ASN A 28 4.88 13.53 -6.08
C ASN A 28 3.84 14.17 -5.17
N TYR A 29 3.47 13.51 -4.06
CA TYR A 29 2.37 13.92 -3.19
C TYR A 29 2.82 14.37 -1.79
N GLY A 30 4.13 14.42 -1.54
CA GLY A 30 4.72 14.80 -0.26
C GLY A 30 4.24 13.94 0.90
N LYS A 31 3.98 14.60 2.04
CA LYS A 31 3.52 13.97 3.29
C LYS A 31 2.01 13.69 3.32
N SER A 32 1.31 13.75 2.18
CA SER A 32 -0.16 13.59 2.12
C SER A 32 -0.69 12.33 2.81
N ALA A 33 -0.01 11.19 2.68
CA ALA A 33 -0.39 9.94 3.34
C ALA A 33 -0.24 9.98 4.88
N PHE A 34 0.57 10.91 5.40
CA PHE A 34 0.88 11.07 6.82
C PHE A 34 0.23 12.33 7.40
N GLN A 35 -0.70 12.94 6.68
CA GLN A 35 -1.40 14.16 7.05
C GLN A 35 -2.90 13.93 7.06
N GLU A 36 -3.59 14.78 7.80
CA GLU A 36 -5.03 14.84 7.84
C GLU A 36 -5.59 15.06 6.41
N PRO A 37 -6.57 14.26 5.97
CA PRO A 37 -7.17 14.45 4.65
C PRO A 37 -7.86 15.81 4.51
N ALA A 38 -7.52 16.55 3.45
CA ALA A 38 -8.02 17.91 3.24
C ALA A 38 -9.56 18.04 3.19
N LEU A 39 -10.26 16.98 2.78
CA LEU A 39 -11.73 16.95 2.66
C LEU A 39 -12.43 16.28 3.85
N THR A 40 -11.67 15.78 4.82
CA THR A 40 -12.22 15.12 6.01
C THR A 40 -11.50 15.62 7.26
N PRO A 41 -11.73 16.88 7.66
CA PRO A 41 -11.04 17.44 8.81
C PRO A 41 -11.34 16.65 10.09
N GLY A 42 -10.33 16.47 10.94
CA GLY A 42 -10.36 15.68 12.17
C GLY A 42 -10.13 14.18 11.97
N MET A 43 -10.03 13.68 10.74
CA MET A 43 -9.65 12.29 10.48
C MET A 43 -8.15 12.11 10.62
N ASP A 44 -7.73 11.22 11.53
CA ASP A 44 -6.32 10.92 11.70
C ASP A 44 -5.76 10.14 10.49
N PRO A 45 -4.47 10.33 10.13
CA PRO A 45 -3.85 9.67 8.98
C PRO A 45 -3.87 8.14 9.04
N GLU A 46 -3.79 7.55 10.24
CA GLU A 46 -3.81 6.10 10.41
C GLU A 46 -5.18 5.53 10.02
N THR A 47 -6.27 6.12 10.52
CA THR A 47 -7.64 5.79 10.10
C THR A 47 -7.82 5.97 8.60
N ALA A 48 -7.33 7.07 8.02
CA ALA A 48 -7.43 7.30 6.59
C ALA A 48 -6.73 6.22 5.76
N MET A 49 -5.53 5.78 6.16
CA MET A 49 -4.82 4.67 5.53
C MET A 49 -5.54 3.33 5.71
N MET A 50 -6.10 3.07 6.91
CA MET A 50 -6.86 1.85 7.20
C MET A 50 -8.14 1.75 6.37
N VAL A 51 -8.83 2.85 6.12
CA VAL A 51 -9.98 2.91 5.20
C VAL A 51 -9.57 2.48 3.79
N ARG A 52 -8.46 3.03 3.27
CA ARG A 52 -7.97 2.66 1.93
C ARG A 52 -7.54 1.19 1.84
N LEU A 53 -6.92 0.66 2.89
CA LEU A 53 -6.59 -0.76 2.97
C LEU A 53 -7.85 -1.63 2.97
N SER A 54 -8.90 -1.21 3.69
CA SER A 54 -10.21 -1.88 3.69
C SER A 54 -10.84 -1.91 2.28
N ASP A 55 -10.77 -0.81 1.53
CA ASP A 55 -11.25 -0.75 0.14
C ASP A 55 -10.54 -1.78 -0.75
N LYS A 56 -9.21 -1.93 -0.58
CA LYS A 56 -8.41 -2.91 -1.33
C LYS A 56 -8.73 -4.35 -0.93
N ILE A 57 -9.03 -4.61 0.35
CA ILE A 57 -9.52 -5.93 0.79
C ILE A 57 -10.88 -6.25 0.17
N ALA A 58 -11.82 -5.30 0.16
CA ALA A 58 -13.13 -5.48 -0.46
C ALA A 58 -12.99 -5.78 -1.97
N ARG A 59 -12.09 -5.05 -2.65
CA ARG A 59 -11.76 -5.27 -4.05
C ARG A 59 -11.19 -6.66 -4.31
N LEU A 60 -10.24 -7.12 -3.50
CA LEU A 60 -9.66 -8.45 -3.62
C LEU A 60 -10.73 -9.53 -3.48
N ARG A 61 -11.69 -9.37 -2.56
CA ARG A 61 -12.84 -10.28 -2.39
C ARG A 61 -13.71 -10.31 -3.65
N SER A 62 -14.05 -9.16 -4.22
CA SER A 62 -14.79 -9.07 -5.48
C SER A 62 -14.09 -9.81 -6.62
N LEU A 63 -12.79 -9.58 -6.81
CA LEU A 63 -11.99 -10.24 -7.85
C LEU A 63 -11.92 -11.76 -7.66
N GLN A 64 -11.79 -12.22 -6.41
CA GLN A 64 -11.83 -13.66 -6.09
C GLN A 64 -13.20 -14.29 -6.33
N GLY A 65 -14.28 -13.50 -6.19
CA GLY A 65 -15.66 -13.90 -6.47
C GLY A 65 -16.00 -14.00 -7.96
N GLY A 66 -15.04 -13.72 -8.86
CA GLY A 66 -15.24 -13.77 -10.31
C GLY A 66 -15.87 -12.51 -10.89
N GLU A 67 -15.97 -11.43 -10.12
CA GLU A 67 -16.39 -10.14 -10.68
C GLU A 67 -15.34 -9.63 -11.67
N PRO A 68 -15.75 -9.19 -12.87
CA PRO A 68 -14.81 -8.67 -13.85
C PRO A 68 -14.13 -7.40 -13.32
N ASP A 69 -12.87 -7.22 -13.69
CA ASP A 69 -12.19 -5.98 -13.42
C ASP A 69 -12.84 -4.84 -14.23
N LYS A 70 -13.46 -3.89 -13.53
CA LYS A 70 -14.13 -2.72 -14.11
C LYS A 70 -13.31 -1.43 -14.02
N VAL A 71 -12.20 -1.45 -13.29
CA VAL A 71 -11.40 -0.26 -12.96
C VAL A 71 -9.97 -0.32 -13.51
N GLY A 72 -9.60 -1.45 -14.13
CA GLY A 72 -8.27 -1.66 -14.70
C GLY A 72 -7.19 -1.93 -13.64
N GLU A 73 -7.60 -2.22 -12.41
CA GLU A 73 -6.69 -2.65 -11.33
C GLU A 73 -6.72 -4.17 -11.25
N SER A 74 -5.61 -4.79 -11.64
CA SER A 74 -5.45 -6.24 -11.59
C SER A 74 -5.39 -6.75 -10.14
N LYS A 75 -5.53 -8.06 -9.99
CA LYS A 75 -5.32 -8.72 -8.69
C LYS A 75 -3.91 -8.47 -8.14
N LEU A 76 -2.89 -8.42 -9.01
CA LEU A 76 -1.51 -8.17 -8.60
C LEU A 76 -1.33 -6.72 -8.12
N ASP A 77 -1.91 -5.75 -8.84
CA ASP A 77 -1.91 -4.34 -8.43
C ASP A 77 -2.60 -4.16 -7.06
N THR A 78 -3.72 -4.86 -6.86
CA THR A 78 -4.45 -4.85 -5.58
C THR A 78 -3.58 -5.38 -4.43
N LEU A 79 -2.84 -6.47 -4.64
CA LEU A 79 -1.94 -7.03 -3.63
C LEU A 79 -0.76 -6.09 -3.32
N LEU A 80 -0.21 -5.45 -4.35
CA LEU A 80 0.87 -4.49 -4.19
C LEU A 80 0.42 -3.25 -3.42
N ASP A 81 -0.77 -2.71 -3.72
CA ASP A 81 -1.36 -1.59 -2.98
C ASP A 81 -1.59 -1.95 -1.50
N MET A 82 -2.08 -3.16 -1.22
CA MET A 82 -2.23 -3.64 0.16
C MET A 82 -0.89 -3.70 0.90
N ALA A 83 0.15 -4.22 0.25
CA ALA A 83 1.51 -4.23 0.80
C ALA A 83 2.02 -2.79 1.03
N GLY A 84 1.74 -1.88 0.10
CA GLY A 84 2.08 -0.46 0.22
C GLY A 84 1.45 0.21 1.43
N TYR A 85 0.14 0.05 1.64
CA TYR A 85 -0.53 0.60 2.82
C TYR A 85 -0.02 -0.01 4.14
N ALA A 86 0.32 -1.30 4.17
CA ALA A 86 0.93 -1.92 5.35
C ALA A 86 2.31 -1.30 5.68
N VAL A 87 3.14 -1.03 4.66
CA VAL A 87 4.43 -0.35 4.83
C VAL A 87 4.23 1.09 5.31
N LEU A 88 3.30 1.84 4.70
CA LEU A 88 3.00 3.22 5.09
C LEU A 88 2.53 3.32 6.54
N LEU A 89 1.64 2.43 6.98
CA LEU A 89 1.20 2.34 8.37
C LEU A 89 2.39 2.09 9.32
N ARG A 90 3.27 1.15 8.98
CA ARG A 90 4.47 0.86 9.78
C ARG A 90 5.41 2.08 9.86
N VAL A 91 5.59 2.81 8.76
CA VAL A 91 6.38 4.04 8.72
C VAL A 91 5.74 5.14 9.57
N TYR A 92 4.42 5.31 9.47
CA TYR A 92 3.68 6.26 10.30
C TYR A 92 3.83 5.95 11.79
N SER A 93 3.67 4.69 12.20
CA SER A 93 3.91 4.29 13.60
C SER A 93 5.34 4.54 14.06
N ARG A 94 6.33 4.48 13.16
CA ARG A 94 7.73 4.81 13.47
C ARG A 94 7.90 6.32 13.67
N ILE A 95 7.33 7.14 12.79
CA ILE A 95 7.37 8.61 12.89
C ILE A 95 6.73 9.06 14.21
N GLN A 96 5.59 8.49 14.60
CA GLN A 96 4.91 8.81 15.85
C GLN A 96 5.74 8.45 17.09
N LYS A 97 6.58 7.41 17.03
CA LYS A 97 7.48 7.05 18.15
C LYS A 97 8.72 7.92 18.24
N GLU A 98 9.18 8.46 17.11
CA GLU A 98 10.38 9.30 17.03
C GLU A 98 10.06 10.80 17.18
N THR A 99 8.77 11.18 17.18
CA THR A 99 8.30 12.54 17.45
C THR A 99 7.92 12.65 18.94
N PRO A 100 8.66 13.40 19.78
CA PRO A 100 8.39 13.52 21.21
C PRO A 100 7.08 14.23 21.55
#